data_AF-A0A7D4BP23-F1
#
_entry.id   AF-A0A7D4BP23-F1
#
_cell.length_a   1.000
_cell.length_b   1.000
_cell.length_c   1.000
_cell.angle_alpha   90.00
_cell.angle_beta   90.00
_cell.angle_gamma   90.00
#
_symmetry.space_group_name_H-M   'P 1'
#
loop_
_entity.id
_entity.type
_entity.pdbx_description
1 polymer ?
#
loop_
_entity_poly.entity_id
_entity_poly.type
_entity_poly.pdbx_seq_one_letter_code
_entity_poly.pdbx_strand_id
1 'polypeptide(L)'
;MRFIDDIYSLYREQLGEDEENAVSVVLSILEDQSRENMLSLIEEMEDEEVIQMVGVYLVEMLKMKMAQDGKVRDWDFTSYPPRFH
;
A
#
# COMPACT_ATOMS: atom_id res chain seq x y z
N MET A 1 -11.28 6.08 0.25
CA MET A 1 -11.30 6.61 -1.13
C MET A 1 -12.26 5.80 -1.99
N ARG A 2 -12.95 6.44 -2.95
CA ARG A 2 -13.85 5.76 -3.91
C ARG A 2 -13.16 4.67 -4.72
N PHE A 3 -11.89 4.87 -5.06
CA PHE A 3 -11.12 3.91 -5.87
C PHE A 3 -10.98 2.52 -5.22
N ILE A 4 -10.88 2.44 -3.89
CA ILE A 4 -10.75 1.14 -3.20
C ILE A 4 -12.08 0.39 -3.20
N ASP A 5 -13.19 1.12 -3.08
CA ASP A 5 -14.53 0.55 -3.19
C ASP A 5 -14.77 0.02 -4.61
N ASP A 6 -14.29 0.74 -5.63
CA ASP A 6 -14.39 0.35 -7.03
C ASP A 6 -13.53 -0.90 -7.32
N ILE A 7 -12.29 -0.95 -6.85
CA ILE A 7 -11.43 -2.15 -6.96
C ILE A 7 -12.11 -3.33 -6.24
N TYR A 8 -12.57 -3.13 -5.01
CA TYR A 8 -13.20 -4.19 -4.25
C TYR A 8 -14.45 -4.71 -4.99
N SER A 9 -15.27 -3.81 -5.53
CA SER A 9 -16.46 -4.20 -6.31
C SER A 9 -16.11 -4.97 -7.58
N LEU A 10 -15.05 -4.60 -8.30
CA LEU A 10 -14.62 -5.23 -9.55
C LEU A 10 -13.96 -6.59 -9.32
N TYR A 11 -13.18 -6.73 -8.25
CA TYR A 11 -12.34 -7.90 -8.01
C TYR A 11 -12.84 -8.77 -6.85
N ARG A 12 -14.01 -8.50 -6.26
CA ARG A 12 -14.57 -9.27 -5.12
C ARG A 12 -14.58 -10.79 -5.31
N GLU A 13 -14.79 -11.26 -6.53
CA GLU A 13 -14.83 -12.70 -6.83
C GLU A 13 -13.42 -13.31 -6.92
N GLN A 14 -12.41 -12.49 -7.24
CA GLN A 14 -11.00 -12.87 -7.38
C GLN A 14 -10.21 -12.68 -6.08
N LEU A 15 -10.65 -11.78 -5.20
CA LEU A 15 -10.02 -11.54 -3.89
C LEU A 15 -10.06 -12.78 -2.98
N GLY A 16 -10.96 -13.74 -3.22
CA GLY A 16 -11.00 -15.00 -2.49
C GLY A 16 -11.09 -14.82 -0.97
N GLU A 17 -10.65 -15.82 -0.20
CA GLU A 17 -10.53 -15.73 1.27
C GLU A 17 -9.10 -15.44 1.75
N ASP A 18 -8.13 -15.32 0.83
CA ASP A 18 -6.69 -15.21 1.14
C ASP A 18 -6.13 -13.82 0.79
N GLU A 19 -5.33 -13.26 1.70
CA GLU A 19 -4.69 -11.95 1.56
C GLU A 19 -3.71 -11.91 0.38
N GLU A 20 -3.12 -13.05 -0.02
CA GLU A 20 -2.20 -13.13 -1.17
C GLU A 20 -2.88 -12.77 -2.51
N ASN A 21 -4.19 -13.02 -2.63
CA ASN A 21 -4.96 -12.66 -3.82
C ASN A 21 -5.15 -11.15 -3.94
N ALA A 22 -5.33 -10.45 -2.82
CA ALA A 22 -5.47 -8.99 -2.81
C ALA A 22 -4.20 -8.30 -3.30
N VAL A 23 -3.02 -8.79 -2.87
CA VAL A 23 -1.73 -8.28 -3.32
C VAL A 23 -1.57 -8.47 -4.83
N SER A 24 -1.90 -9.65 -5.35
CA SER A 24 -1.78 -9.94 -6.78
C SER A 24 -2.69 -9.04 -7.63
N VAL A 25 -3.95 -8.83 -7.21
CA VAL A 25 -4.89 -7.93 -7.89
C VAL A 25 -4.36 -6.51 -7.94
N VAL A 26 -3.87 -5.98 -6.81
CA VAL A 26 -3.32 -4.63 -6.75
C VAL A 26 -2.09 -4.50 -7.67
N LEU A 27 -1.18 -5.48 -7.65
CA LEU A 27 0.01 -5.45 -8.51
C LEU A 27 -0.38 -5.44 -10.00
N SER A 28 -1.34 -6.26 -10.41
CA SER A 28 -1.82 -6.27 -11.80
C SER A 28 -2.47 -4.96 -12.21
N ILE A 29 -3.21 -4.29 -11.31
CA ILE A 29 -3.81 -2.98 -11.60
C ILE A 29 -2.74 -1.92 -11.81
N LEU A 30 -1.65 -1.97 -11.02
CA LEU A 30 -0.56 -0.99 -11.04
C LEU A 30 0.43 -1.21 -12.18
N GLU A 31 0.60 -2.44 -12.67
CA GLU A 31 1.59 -2.81 -13.69
C GLU A 31 1.47 -1.99 -14.98
N ASP A 32 0.23 -1.68 -15.40
CA ASP A 32 -0.05 -0.93 -16.62
C ASP A 32 -0.24 0.60 -16.39
N GLN A 33 -0.08 1.09 -15.16
CA GLN A 33 -0.33 2.51 -14.87
C GLN A 33 0.85 3.40 -15.26
N SER A 34 0.52 4.50 -15.94
CA SER A 34 1.48 5.59 -16.13
C SER A 34 1.67 6.37 -14.81
N ARG A 35 2.81 7.05 -14.70
CA ARG A 35 3.06 7.96 -13.58
C ARG A 35 1.98 9.06 -13.46
N GLU A 36 1.46 9.53 -14.59
CA GLU A 36 0.40 10.55 -14.62
C GLU A 36 -0.90 10.01 -14.05
N ASN A 37 -1.31 8.80 -14.43
CA ASN A 37 -2.52 8.16 -13.89
C ASN A 37 -2.41 7.95 -12.37
N MET A 38 -1.23 7.54 -11.89
CA MET A 38 -0.98 7.39 -10.46
C MET A 38 -1.08 8.71 -9.70
N LEU A 39 -0.64 9.81 -10.30
CA LEU A 39 -0.76 11.13 -9.68
C LEU A 39 -2.22 11.60 -9.64
N SER A 40 -2.98 11.38 -10.71
CA SER A 40 -4.42 11.64 -10.72
C SER A 40 -5.15 10.87 -9.62
N LEU A 41 -4.77 9.61 -9.39
CA LEU A 41 -5.32 8.81 -8.31
C LEU A 41 -5.06 9.43 -6.93
N ILE A 42 -3.83 9.88 -6.70
CA ILE A 42 -3.42 10.50 -5.44
C ILE A 42 -4.12 11.85 -5.23
N GLU A 43 -4.36 12.61 -6.31
CA GLU A 43 -5.11 13.88 -6.25
C GLU A 43 -6.58 13.69 -5.83
N GLU A 44 -7.15 12.49 -6.01
CA GLU A 44 -8.52 12.16 -5.58
C GLU A 44 -8.60 11.67 -4.11
N MET A 45 -7.46 11.44 -3.46
CA MET A 45 -7.39 10.99 -2.06
C MET A 45 -7.64 12.15 -1.09
N GLU A 46 -8.23 11.85 0.07
CA GLU A 46 -8.32 12.84 1.15
C GLU A 46 -6.95 13.09 1.80
N ASP A 47 -6.76 14.27 2.41
CA ASP A 47 -5.48 14.66 3.03
C ASP A 47 -4.93 13.59 3.98
N GLU A 48 -5.79 12.97 4.79
CA GLU A 48 -5.41 11.91 5.72
C GLU A 48 -4.90 10.66 5.00
N GLU A 49 -5.52 10.29 3.87
CA GLU A 49 -5.14 9.13 3.08
C GLU A 49 -3.78 9.36 2.40
N VAL A 50 -3.52 10.59 1.91
CA VAL A 50 -2.22 10.97 1.35
C VAL A 50 -1.14 10.89 2.42
N ILE A 51 -1.41 11.42 3.63
CA ILE A 51 -0.48 11.35 4.77
C ILE A 51 -0.19 9.89 5.14
N GLN A 52 -1.21 9.04 5.21
CA GLN A 52 -1.04 7.61 5.51
C GLN A 52 -0.20 6.90 4.43
N MET A 53 -0.50 7.13 3.15
CA MET A 53 0.24 6.55 2.02
C MET A 53 1.73 6.93 2.09
N VAL A 54 2.02 8.23 2.25
CA VAL A 54 3.41 8.72 2.36
C VAL A 54 4.07 8.16 3.63
N GLY A 55 3.34 8.08 4.74
CA GLY A 55 3.82 7.51 6.00
C GLY A 55 4.27 6.06 5.85
N VAL A 56 3.43 5.20 5.24
CA VAL A 56 3.76 3.80 4.97
C VAL A 56 5.00 3.70 4.08
N TYR A 57 5.05 4.45 2.98
CA TYR A 57 6.20 4.45 2.07
C TYR A 57 7.50 4.83 2.79
N LEU A 58 7.50 5.94 3.55
CA LEU A 58 8.69 6.41 4.26
C LEU A 58 9.16 5.41 5.32
N VAL A 59 8.24 4.76 6.03
CA VAL A 59 8.56 3.70 7.00
C VAL A 59 9.24 2.52 6.32
N GLU A 60 8.70 2.02 5.20
CA GLU A 60 9.30 0.91 4.46
C GLU A 60 10.69 1.26 3.92
N MET A 61 10.85 2.45 3.34
CA MET A 61 12.15 2.92 2.86
C MET A 61 13.18 3.06 3.99
N LEU A 62 12.75 3.52 5.17
CA LEU A 62 13.61 3.63 6.34
C LEU A 62 14.04 2.25 6.85
N LYS A 63 13.13 1.27 6.88
CA LYS A 63 13.45 -0.12 7.23
C LYS A 63 14.49 -0.70 6.28
N MET A 64 14.32 -0.54 4.97
CA MET A 64 15.28 -1.01 3.97
C MET A 64 16.67 -0.41 4.22
N LYS A 65 16.73 0.90 4.49
CA LYS A 65 17.99 1.58 4.80
C LYS A 65 18.63 1.06 6.09
N MET A 66 17.84 0.83 7.14
CA MET A 66 18.34 0.27 8.41
C MET A 66 18.84 -1.17 8.27
N ALA A 67 18.20 -1.97 7.41
CA ALA A 67 18.64 -3.33 7.08
C ALA A 67 19.96 -3.32 6.30
N GLN A 68 20.11 -2.42 5.32
CA GLN A 68 21.37 -2.22 4.58
C GLN A 68 22.52 -1.83 5.51
N ASP A 69 22.25 -1.01 6.52
CA ASP A 69 23.22 -0.61 7.55
C ASP A 69 23.50 -1.72 8.58
N GLY A 70 22.86 -2.89 8.47
CA GLY A 70 23.02 -4.03 9.38
C GLY A 70 22.44 -3.79 10.78
N LYS A 71 21.61 -2.76 10.96
CA LYS A 71 21.05 -2.36 12.27
C LYS A 71 19.81 -3.16 12.66
N VAL A 72 19.20 -3.87 11.73
CA VAL A 72 17.98 -4.68 11.95
C VAL A 72 18.14 -5.98 11.18
N ARG A 73 17.97 -7.13 11.87
CA ARG A 73 18.05 -8.47 11.27
C ARG A 73 16.69 -9.12 11.05
N ASP A 74 15.71 -8.84 11.92
CA ASP A 74 14.32 -9.27 11.79
C ASP A 74 13.46 -8.22 12.50
N TRP A 75 12.60 -7.52 11.76
CA TRP A 75 11.55 -6.70 12.35
C TRP A 75 10.21 -7.38 12.05
N ASP A 76 9.62 -8.02 13.06
CA ASP A 76 8.35 -8.75 12.92
C ASP A 76 7.21 -7.78 12.56
N PHE A 77 6.63 -7.96 11.37
CA PHE A 77 5.54 -7.15 10.81
C PHE A 77 4.19 -7.35 11.55
N THR A 78 4.07 -8.36 12.41
CA THR A 78 2.79 -8.76 13.02
C THR A 78 2.38 -7.96 14.25
N SER A 79 3.25 -7.13 14.82
CA SER A 79 3.05 -6.63 16.18
C SER A 79 2.45 -5.22 16.31
N TYR A 80 2.45 -4.39 15.27
CA TYR A 80 1.96 -3.00 15.39
C TYR A 80 1.24 -2.52 14.14
N PRO A 81 -0.10 -2.47 14.12
CA PRO A 81 -0.80 -1.60 13.18
C PRO A 81 -0.38 -0.17 13.51
N PRO A 82 0.00 0.65 12.51
CA PRO A 82 0.37 2.03 12.75
C PRO A 82 -0.83 2.76 13.35
N ARG A 83 -0.74 3.08 14.65
CA ARG A 83 -1.70 3.96 15.32
C ARG A 83 -1.38 5.38 14.88
N PHE A 84 -2.07 5.82 13.82
CA PHE A 84 -2.10 7.22 13.43
C PHE A 84 -3.03 7.96 14.40
N HIS A 85 -2.54 9.09 14.92
CA HIS A 85 -3.19 9.91 15.95
C HIS A 85 -3.69 11.22 15.37
#